data_AF-A0A5J4E9R1-F1
#
_entry.id   AF-A0A5J4E9R1-F1
#
_cell.length_a   1.000
_cell.length_b   1.000
_cell.length_c   1.000
_cell.angle_alpha   90.00
_cell.angle_beta   90.00
_cell.angle_gamma   90.00
#
_symmetry.space_group_name_H-M   'P 1'
#
loop_
_entity.id
_entity.type
_entity.pdbx_description
1 polymer ?
#
loop_
_entity_poly.entity_id
_entity_poly.type
_entity_poly.pdbx_seq_one_letter_code
_entity_poly.pdbx_strand_id
1 'polypeptide(L)'
;MTDQKSEKLNQALPVDPRKLEIVFAEFGATVHAAQCLEYALGLLMALLTKYEDAKFKGRPDESLSAALSSQTLGELFRAVRKQESFTSAERKTVHKAIKQRNQLVHSYLVDKAEYFLGARSRAKLVEDIRKRRASLREANAIIDRMIDRYLKEHGTSIEELHNFWEPLVRSDEELPDHFID
;
A
#
# COMPACT_ATOMS: atom_id res chain seq x y z
N MET A 1 27.22 9.54 -22.32
CA MET A 1 28.23 9.68 -21.24
C MET A 1 27.57 9.25 -19.94
N THR A 2 27.11 8.00 -19.95
CA THR A 2 26.14 7.46 -19.01
C THR A 2 26.92 6.64 -17.99
N ASP A 3 27.02 7.20 -16.80
CA ASP A 3 26.80 6.49 -15.55
C ASP A 3 27.90 5.55 -15.02
N GLN A 4 29.15 6.03 -15.04
CA GLN A 4 30.24 5.47 -14.23
C GLN A 4 29.95 5.51 -12.70
N LYS A 5 28.85 6.18 -12.29
CA LYS A 5 28.39 6.31 -10.90
C LYS A 5 27.44 5.17 -10.50
N SER A 6 26.53 4.75 -11.38
CA SER A 6 25.68 3.57 -11.13
C SER A 6 26.48 2.26 -11.21
N GLU A 7 27.49 2.19 -12.07
CA GLU A 7 28.36 0.99 -12.20
C GLU A 7 29.20 0.73 -10.93
N LYS A 8 29.52 1.76 -10.15
CA LYS A 8 30.18 1.63 -8.84
C LYS A 8 29.23 1.28 -7.69
N LEU A 9 27.91 1.47 -7.83
CA LEU A 9 26.93 1.12 -6.80
C LEU A 9 26.55 -0.37 -6.82
N ASN A 10 26.79 -1.08 -7.93
CA ASN A 10 26.49 -2.51 -8.10
C ASN A 10 27.58 -3.46 -7.57
N GLN A 11 28.64 -2.94 -6.92
CA GLN A 11 29.50 -3.77 -6.09
C GLN A 11 28.72 -4.16 -4.83
N ALA A 12 28.60 -5.47 -4.58
CA ALA A 12 27.98 -6.02 -3.38
C ALA A 12 28.41 -5.21 -2.15
N LEU A 13 27.44 -4.70 -1.38
CA LEU A 13 27.70 -3.91 -0.18
C LEU A 13 28.76 -4.64 0.66
N PRO A 14 29.90 -4.01 1.03
CA PRO A 14 30.97 -4.67 1.78
C PRO A 14 30.60 -4.92 3.26
N VAL A 15 29.30 -5.02 3.54
CA VAL A 15 28.70 -5.13 4.88
C VAL A 15 28.12 -6.52 5.03
N ASP A 16 28.51 -7.20 6.11
CA ASP A 16 27.90 -8.47 6.52
C ASP A 16 26.36 -8.38 6.50
N PRO A 17 25.66 -9.21 5.70
CA PRO A 17 24.20 -9.16 5.55
C PRO A 17 23.44 -9.24 6.87
N ARG A 18 23.98 -9.92 7.89
CA ARG A 18 23.38 -10.00 9.23
C ARG A 18 23.27 -8.64 9.90
N LYS A 19 24.15 -7.69 9.56
CA LYS A 19 24.09 -6.31 10.07
C LYS A 19 23.01 -5.46 9.39
N LEU A 20 22.39 -5.98 8.33
CA LEU A 20 21.33 -5.33 7.56
C LEU A 20 19.95 -5.92 7.82
N GLU A 21 19.85 -7.06 8.52
CA GLU A 21 18.60 -7.77 8.79
C GLU A 21 17.50 -6.85 9.33
N ILE A 22 17.82 -6.07 10.37
CA ILE A 22 16.85 -5.13 10.96
C ILE A 22 16.42 -4.01 9.99
N VAL A 23 17.31 -3.57 9.09
CA VAL A 23 16.97 -2.56 8.09
C VAL A 23 15.97 -3.14 7.10
N PHE A 24 16.22 -4.37 6.60
CA PHE A 24 15.33 -5.02 5.65
C PHE A 24 14.02 -5.47 6.27
N ALA A 25 14.02 -5.98 7.50
CA ALA A 25 12.81 -6.34 8.23
C ALA A 25 11.90 -5.11 8.43
N GLU A 26 12.46 -3.99 8.87
CA GLU A 26 11.68 -2.76 9.05
C GLU A 26 11.24 -2.16 7.71
N PHE A 27 12.08 -2.24 6.67
CA PHE A 27 11.72 -1.79 5.33
C PHE A 27 10.58 -2.62 4.75
N GLY A 28 10.65 -3.95 4.81
CA GLY A 28 9.59 -4.85 4.36
C GLY A 28 8.27 -4.60 5.10
N ALA A 29 8.32 -4.45 6.42
CA ALA A 29 7.13 -4.10 7.20
C ALA A 29 6.55 -2.70 6.85
N THR A 30 7.39 -1.79 6.35
CA THR A 30 6.97 -0.46 5.88
C THR A 30 6.37 -0.51 4.47
N VAL A 31 6.95 -1.33 3.58
CA VAL A 31 6.39 -1.60 2.24
C VAL A 31 5.03 -2.28 2.38
N HIS A 32 4.90 -3.27 3.27
CA HIS A 32 3.61 -3.90 3.56
C HIS A 32 2.57 -2.88 4.03
N ALA A 33 2.92 -1.96 4.95
CA ALA A 33 2.01 -0.91 5.37
C ALA A 33 1.61 0.04 4.22
N ALA A 34 2.50 0.25 3.23
CA ALA A 34 2.18 1.01 2.04
C ALA A 34 1.22 0.26 1.10
N GLN A 35 1.40 -1.06 0.95
CA GLN A 35 0.49 -1.91 0.19
C GLN A 35 -0.91 -1.97 0.83
N CYS A 36 -1.01 -2.01 2.16
CA CYS A 36 -2.30 -1.90 2.85
C CYS A 36 -3.03 -0.60 2.50
N LEU A 37 -2.31 0.53 2.48
CA LEU A 37 -2.90 1.83 2.09
C LEU A 37 -3.37 1.84 0.64
N GLU A 38 -2.62 1.21 -0.27
CA GLU A 38 -3.02 1.02 -1.67
C GLU A 38 -4.32 0.24 -1.79
N TYR A 39 -4.36 -0.91 -1.13
CA TYR A 39 -5.53 -1.76 -1.10
C TYR A 39 -6.75 -1.05 -0.51
N ALA A 40 -6.60 -0.38 0.64
CA ALA A 40 -7.70 0.33 1.30
C ALA A 40 -8.25 1.46 0.42
N LEU A 41 -7.38 2.22 -0.26
CA LEU A 41 -7.82 3.25 -1.21
C LEU A 41 -8.54 2.67 -2.43
N GLY A 42 -8.05 1.54 -2.97
CA GLY A 42 -8.73 0.82 -4.06
C GLY A 42 -10.10 0.31 -3.64
N LEU A 43 -10.20 -0.27 -2.44
CA LEU A 43 -11.46 -0.75 -1.87
C LEU A 43 -12.45 0.39 -1.68
N LEU A 44 -12.03 1.50 -1.08
CA LEU A 44 -12.91 2.65 -0.91
C LEU A 44 -13.41 3.19 -2.26
N MET A 45 -12.55 3.26 -3.29
CA MET A 45 -12.97 3.67 -4.64
C MET A 45 -14.00 2.69 -5.25
N ALA A 46 -13.75 1.38 -5.12
CA ALA A 46 -14.66 0.35 -5.61
C ALA A 46 -16.04 0.43 -4.93
N LEU A 47 -16.06 0.67 -3.61
CA LEU A 47 -17.29 0.89 -2.86
C LEU A 47 -18.02 2.15 -3.34
N LEU A 48 -17.33 3.28 -3.48
CA LEU A 48 -17.94 4.52 -3.94
C LEU A 48 -18.56 4.37 -5.33
N THR A 49 -17.87 3.68 -6.25
CA THR A 49 -18.40 3.38 -7.58
C THR A 49 -19.62 2.45 -7.53
N LYS A 50 -19.58 1.42 -6.67
CA LYS A 50 -20.65 0.42 -6.55
C LYS A 50 -21.99 1.04 -6.15
N TYR A 51 -21.96 1.91 -5.14
CA TYR A 51 -23.18 2.42 -4.53
C TYR A 51 -23.67 3.73 -5.16
N GLU A 52 -22.81 4.52 -5.82
CA GLU A 52 -23.26 5.67 -6.63
C GLU A 52 -24.01 5.24 -7.91
N ASP A 53 -23.59 4.15 -8.58
CA ASP A 53 -24.16 3.76 -9.88
C ASP A 53 -25.29 2.72 -9.83
N ALA A 54 -25.63 2.15 -8.66
CA ALA A 54 -26.65 1.11 -8.47
C ALA A 54 -26.64 -0.01 -9.55
N LYS A 55 -25.49 -0.27 -10.17
CA LYS A 55 -25.29 -1.25 -11.25
C LYS A 55 -23.95 -1.95 -11.09
N PHE A 56 -23.77 -2.56 -9.94
CA PHE A 56 -22.85 -3.67 -9.85
C PHE A 56 -23.51 -4.91 -10.44
N LYS A 57 -23.42 -5.06 -11.76
CA LYS A 57 -23.78 -6.30 -12.46
C LYS A 57 -22.60 -7.29 -12.57
N GLY A 58 -21.42 -6.93 -12.04
CA GLY A 58 -20.18 -7.73 -12.09
C GLY A 58 -19.72 -8.26 -10.73
N ARG A 59 -18.63 -9.02 -10.71
CA ARG A 59 -18.05 -9.56 -9.46
C ARG A 59 -17.21 -8.47 -8.74
N PRO A 60 -17.34 -8.28 -7.41
CA PRO A 60 -16.67 -7.18 -6.67
C PRO A 60 -15.14 -7.13 -6.74
N ASP A 61 -14.51 -8.28 -6.87
CA ASP A 61 -13.08 -8.50 -7.14
C ASP A 61 -12.61 -7.85 -8.43
N GLU A 62 -13.40 -7.90 -9.51
CA GLU A 62 -13.04 -7.30 -10.79
C GLU A 62 -12.95 -5.78 -10.69
N SER A 63 -13.84 -5.12 -9.93
CA SER A 63 -13.76 -3.66 -9.78
C SER A 63 -12.67 -3.21 -8.84
N LEU A 64 -12.37 -4.00 -7.80
CA LEU A 64 -11.21 -3.75 -6.95
C LEU A 64 -9.92 -3.93 -7.75
N SER A 65 -9.82 -5.00 -8.52
CA SER A 65 -8.69 -5.26 -9.42
C SER A 65 -8.55 -4.17 -10.49
N ALA A 66 -9.66 -3.73 -11.11
CA ALA A 66 -9.67 -2.62 -12.06
C ALA A 66 -9.22 -1.30 -11.42
N ALA A 67 -9.67 -0.99 -10.20
CA ALA A 67 -9.25 0.19 -9.47
C ALA A 67 -7.74 0.16 -9.15
N LEU A 68 -7.22 -1.00 -8.73
CA LEU A 68 -5.81 -1.16 -8.37
C LEU A 68 -4.88 -1.25 -9.59
N SER A 69 -5.34 -1.75 -10.73
CA SER A 69 -4.51 -1.98 -11.93
C SER A 69 -4.41 -0.78 -12.88
N SER A 70 -5.43 0.07 -12.92
CA SER A 70 -5.54 1.13 -13.95
C SER A 70 -5.11 2.52 -13.48
N GLN A 71 -5.02 2.75 -12.17
CA GLN A 71 -4.81 4.09 -11.61
C GLN A 71 -3.61 4.14 -10.67
N THR A 72 -2.88 5.26 -10.70
CA THR A 72 -1.89 5.55 -9.67
C THR A 72 -2.59 5.82 -8.33
N LEU A 73 -1.91 5.55 -7.21
CA LEU A 73 -2.47 5.83 -5.88
C LEU A 73 -2.89 7.29 -5.69
N GLY A 74 -2.20 8.22 -6.36
CA GLY A 74 -2.57 9.64 -6.36
C GLY A 74 -3.88 9.93 -7.10
N GLU A 75 -4.19 9.18 -8.15
CA GLU A 75 -5.45 9.28 -8.90
C GLU A 75 -6.61 8.66 -8.12
N LEU A 76 -6.40 7.47 -7.53
CA LEU A 76 -7.36 6.84 -6.62
C LEU A 76 -7.77 7.80 -5.51
N PHE A 77 -6.79 8.41 -4.83
CA PHE A 77 -7.09 9.36 -3.76
C PHE A 77 -7.79 10.62 -4.27
N ARG A 78 -7.47 11.11 -5.47
CA ARG A 78 -8.20 12.25 -6.07
C ARG A 78 -9.66 11.91 -6.35
N ALA A 79 -9.95 10.70 -6.79
CA ALA A 79 -11.30 10.21 -7.04
C ALA A 79 -12.09 10.11 -5.73
N VAL A 80 -11.57 9.36 -4.75
CA VAL A 80 -12.18 9.19 -3.43
C VAL A 80 -12.45 10.54 -2.74
N ARG A 81 -11.50 11.48 -2.82
CA ARG A 81 -11.64 12.82 -2.21
C ARG A 81 -12.81 13.64 -2.76
N LYS A 82 -13.29 13.37 -3.98
CA LYS A 82 -14.44 14.10 -4.54
C LYS A 82 -15.77 13.62 -3.99
N GLN A 83 -15.84 12.36 -3.58
CA GLN A 83 -17.06 11.69 -3.14
C GLN A 83 -17.17 11.67 -1.60
N GLU A 84 -16.05 11.77 -0.89
CA GLU A 84 -15.98 11.66 0.57
C GLU A 84 -15.59 12.95 1.32
N SER A 85 -16.10 13.08 2.54
CA SER A 85 -15.91 14.24 3.40
C SER A 85 -14.62 14.16 4.24
N PHE A 86 -13.46 14.34 3.61
CA PHE A 86 -12.20 14.47 4.36
C PHE A 86 -12.09 15.83 5.08
N THR A 87 -11.57 15.85 6.30
CA THR A 87 -11.05 17.08 6.91
C THR A 87 -9.77 17.55 6.20
N SER A 88 -9.41 18.82 6.35
CA SER A 88 -8.16 19.36 5.79
C SER A 88 -6.92 18.65 6.34
N ALA A 89 -6.95 18.26 7.62
CA ALA A 89 -5.86 17.52 8.27
C ALA A 89 -5.71 16.12 7.67
N GLU A 90 -6.80 15.36 7.58
CA GLU A 90 -6.82 14.01 7.00
C GLU A 90 -6.33 14.02 5.54
N ARG A 91 -6.74 15.01 4.75
CA ARG A 91 -6.25 15.16 3.36
C ARG A 91 -4.73 15.29 3.31
N LYS A 92 -4.15 16.11 4.20
CA LYS A 92 -2.70 16.31 4.27
C LYS A 92 -2.01 15.02 4.71
N THR A 93 -2.55 14.31 5.70
CA THR A 93 -2.00 13.05 6.19
C THR A 93 -1.96 11.99 5.08
N VAL A 94 -3.08 11.75 4.39
CA VAL A 94 -3.15 10.75 3.30
C VAL A 94 -2.27 11.17 2.11
N HIS A 95 -2.29 12.44 1.71
CA HIS A 95 -1.45 12.91 0.61
C HIS A 95 0.06 12.76 0.90
N LYS A 96 0.48 13.03 2.14
CA LYS A 96 1.86 12.81 2.58
C LYS A 96 2.23 11.32 2.53
N ALA A 97 1.35 10.45 3.00
CA ALA A 97 1.56 9.00 2.97
C ALA A 97 1.69 8.45 1.55
N ILE A 98 0.89 8.94 0.59
CA ILE A 98 1.00 8.57 -0.83
C ILE A 98 2.37 8.95 -1.40
N LYS A 99 2.86 10.16 -1.10
CA LYS A 99 4.22 10.57 -1.52
C LYS A 99 5.29 9.68 -0.91
N GLN A 100 5.14 9.31 0.36
CA GLN A 100 6.06 8.39 1.02
C GLN A 100 6.05 7.00 0.39
N ARG A 101 4.87 6.44 0.07
CA ARG A 101 4.74 5.18 -0.69
C ARG A 101 5.50 5.26 -2.00
N ASN A 102 5.30 6.32 -2.78
CA ASN A 102 5.95 6.45 -4.09
C ASN A 102 7.47 6.47 -3.93
N GLN A 103 7.98 7.23 -2.94
CA GLN A 103 9.41 7.24 -2.66
C GLN A 103 9.93 5.87 -2.21
N LEU A 104 9.20 5.17 -1.32
CA LEU A 104 9.58 3.86 -0.79
C LEU A 104 9.77 2.82 -1.89
N VAL A 105 8.86 2.79 -2.87
CA VAL A 105 8.88 1.80 -3.96
C VAL A 105 9.89 2.17 -5.05
N HIS A 106 10.10 3.46 -5.32
CA HIS A 106 10.93 3.86 -6.47
C HIS A 106 12.40 4.10 -6.15
N SER A 107 12.74 4.72 -5.01
CA SER A 107 14.12 5.21 -4.82
C SER A 107 14.65 5.15 -3.39
N TYR A 108 13.82 4.87 -2.38
CA TYR A 108 14.19 5.13 -0.99
C TYR A 108 15.49 4.46 -0.52
N LEU A 109 15.68 3.16 -0.77
CA LEU A 109 16.90 2.49 -0.34
C LEU A 109 18.13 2.95 -1.14
N VAL A 110 17.95 3.27 -2.42
CA VAL A 110 19.01 3.81 -3.29
C VAL A 110 19.45 5.19 -2.79
N ASP A 111 18.49 6.06 -2.47
CA ASP A 111 18.72 7.39 -1.88
C ASP A 111 19.44 7.33 -0.52
N LYS A 112 19.40 6.16 0.13
CA LYS A 112 19.98 5.90 1.46
C LYS A 112 21.16 4.94 1.43
N ALA A 113 21.73 4.63 0.27
CA ALA A 113 22.81 3.65 0.12
C ALA A 113 24.00 3.89 1.08
N GLU A 114 24.39 5.15 1.32
CA GLU A 114 25.47 5.49 2.26
C GLU A 114 25.18 5.12 3.73
N TYR A 115 23.90 5.04 4.11
CA TYR A 115 23.49 4.72 5.49
C TYR A 115 23.74 3.26 5.83
N PHE A 116 23.91 2.39 4.84
CA PHE A 116 24.16 0.96 5.04
C PHE A 116 25.56 0.68 5.60
N LEU A 117 26.53 1.58 5.37
CA LEU A 117 27.94 1.35 5.69
C LEU A 117 28.24 1.46 7.19
N GLY A 118 27.62 2.43 7.89
CA GLY A 118 27.92 2.72 9.29
C GLY A 118 26.84 2.23 10.26
N ALA A 119 27.23 1.65 11.40
CA ALA A 119 26.28 1.18 12.43
C ALA A 119 25.35 2.30 12.95
N ARG A 120 25.91 3.49 13.22
CA ARG A 120 25.13 4.66 13.64
C ARG A 120 24.18 5.15 12.53
N SER A 121 24.62 5.09 11.27
CA SER A 121 23.79 5.47 10.14
C SER A 121 22.66 4.48 9.89
N ARG A 122 22.90 3.17 10.02
CA ARG A 122 21.86 2.14 9.97
C ARG A 122 20.80 2.33 11.05
N ALA A 123 21.20 2.66 12.28
CA ALA A 123 20.24 2.95 13.35
C ALA A 123 19.33 4.16 13.01
N LYS A 124 19.91 5.22 12.41
CA LYS A 124 19.11 6.37 11.91
C LYS A 124 18.18 5.98 10.77
N LEU A 125 18.63 5.11 9.87
CA LEU A 125 17.82 4.60 8.76
C LEU A 125 16.62 3.81 9.28
N VAL A 126 16.83 2.90 10.24
CA VAL A 126 15.75 2.16 10.91
C VAL A 126 14.72 3.10 11.54
N GLU A 127 15.18 4.15 12.21
CA GLU A 127 14.27 5.13 12.82
C GLU A 127 13.45 5.91 11.78
N ASP A 128 14.05 6.31 10.66
CA ASP A 128 13.33 6.96 9.55
C ASP A 128 12.29 6.01 8.93
N ILE A 129 12.64 4.75 8.72
CA ILE A 129 11.74 3.71 8.21
C ILE A 129 10.53 3.55 9.16
N ARG A 130 10.76 3.45 10.47
CA ARG A 130 9.70 3.32 11.48
C ARG A 130 8.76 4.53 11.48
N LYS A 131 9.28 5.75 11.38
CA LYS A 131 8.48 6.97 11.28
C LYS A 131 7.60 6.98 10.03
N ARG A 132 8.13 6.52 8.90
CA ARG A 132 7.37 6.39 7.65
C ARG A 132 6.26 5.35 7.81
N ARG A 133 6.54 4.19 8.41
CA ARG A 133 5.52 3.17 8.72
C ARG A 133 4.40 3.73 9.59
N ALA A 134 4.74 4.49 10.63
CA ALA A 134 3.73 5.13 11.48
C ALA A 134 2.84 6.09 10.68
N SER A 135 3.43 6.91 9.81
CA SER A 135 2.69 7.83 8.93
C SER A 135 1.79 7.10 7.93
N LEU A 136 2.23 5.96 7.39
CA LEU A 136 1.42 5.12 6.51
C LEU A 136 0.24 4.49 7.25
N ARG A 137 0.47 3.96 8.46
CA ARG A 137 -0.59 3.39 9.31
C ARG A 137 -1.61 4.42 9.74
N GLU A 138 -1.17 5.64 10.05
CA GLU A 138 -2.08 6.75 10.36
C GLU A 138 -2.99 7.08 9.17
N ALA A 139 -2.44 7.14 7.96
CA ALA A 139 -3.23 7.31 6.75
C ALA A 139 -4.18 6.13 6.51
N ASN A 140 -3.72 4.89 6.72
CA ASN A 140 -4.57 3.71 6.57
C ASN A 140 -5.77 3.77 7.51
N ALA A 141 -5.55 4.10 8.78
CA ALA A 141 -6.63 4.22 9.76
C ALA A 141 -7.66 5.30 9.39
N ILE A 142 -7.27 6.35 8.67
CA ILE A 142 -8.23 7.34 8.13
C ILE A 142 -9.11 6.68 7.08
N ILE A 143 -8.51 5.95 6.13
CA ILE A 143 -9.25 5.29 5.05
C ILE A 143 -10.13 4.16 5.59
N ASP A 144 -9.64 3.35 6.52
CA ASP A 144 -10.41 2.28 7.16
C ASP A 144 -11.67 2.84 7.84
N ARG A 145 -11.55 3.95 8.58
CA ARG A 145 -12.72 4.63 9.18
C ARG A 145 -13.72 5.14 8.14
N MET A 146 -13.25 5.52 6.95
CA MET A 146 -14.14 5.95 5.87
C MET A 146 -14.88 4.76 5.26
N ILE A 147 -14.17 3.65 5.01
CA ILE A 147 -14.77 2.40 4.55
C ILE A 147 -15.84 1.93 5.57
N ASP A 148 -15.51 1.88 6.86
CA ASP A 148 -16.45 1.47 7.91
C ASP A 148 -17.71 2.33 7.94
N ARG A 149 -17.54 3.67 7.87
CA ARG A 149 -18.67 4.60 7.83
C ARG A 149 -19.51 4.39 6.59
N TYR A 150 -18.87 4.27 5.43
CA TYR A 150 -19.57 4.11 4.16
C TYR A 150 -20.38 2.81 4.11
N LEU A 151 -19.81 1.71 4.59
CA LEU A 151 -20.52 0.42 4.68
C LEU A 151 -21.72 0.52 5.64
N LYS A 152 -21.55 1.15 6.80
CA LYS A 152 -22.65 1.35 7.77
C LYS A 152 -23.79 2.19 7.20
N GLU A 153 -23.48 3.26 6.48
CA GLU A 153 -24.48 4.10 5.81
C GLU A 153 -25.30 3.32 4.77
N HIS A 154 -24.71 2.28 4.17
CA HIS A 154 -25.36 1.38 3.22
C HIS A 154 -25.91 0.09 3.86
N GLY A 155 -26.00 0.04 5.19
CA GLY A 155 -26.61 -1.07 5.92
C GLY A 155 -25.80 -2.37 5.89
N THR A 156 -24.48 -2.29 5.75
CA THR A 156 -23.60 -3.47 5.75
C THR A 156 -22.34 -3.28 6.59
N SER A 157 -21.47 -4.29 6.68
CA SER A 157 -20.18 -4.24 7.38
C SER A 157 -19.03 -4.87 6.58
N ILE A 158 -17.80 -4.69 7.05
CA ILE A 158 -16.62 -5.35 6.50
C ILE A 158 -16.71 -6.87 6.68
N GLU A 159 -17.26 -7.38 7.80
CA GLU A 159 -17.45 -8.83 7.97
C GLU A 159 -18.45 -9.39 6.97
N GLU A 160 -19.55 -8.68 6.72
CA GLU A 160 -20.54 -9.10 5.72
C GLU A 160 -19.96 -9.08 4.31
N LEU A 161 -19.16 -8.05 3.99
CA LEU A 161 -18.44 -8.00 2.73
C LEU A 161 -17.46 -9.18 2.64
N HIS A 162 -16.68 -9.46 3.68
CA HIS A 162 -15.76 -10.60 3.69
C HIS A 162 -16.51 -11.94 3.47
N ASN A 163 -17.62 -12.15 4.18
CA ASN A 163 -18.44 -13.37 4.07
C ASN A 163 -19.07 -13.53 2.67
N PHE A 164 -19.34 -12.41 1.98
CA PHE A 164 -19.78 -12.43 0.58
C PHE A 164 -18.64 -12.81 -0.38
N TRP A 165 -17.41 -12.41 -0.09
CA TRP A 165 -16.24 -12.62 -0.96
C TRP A 165 -15.57 -13.98 -0.77
N GLU A 166 -15.55 -14.52 0.46
CA GLU A 166 -14.89 -15.78 0.79
C GLU A 166 -15.31 -16.96 -0.12
N PRO A 167 -16.61 -17.15 -0.47
CA PRO A 167 -17.02 -18.22 -1.37
C PRO A 167 -16.60 -17.98 -2.83
N LEU A 168 -16.54 -16.71 -3.27
CA LEU A 168 -16.16 -16.34 -4.64
C LEU A 168 -14.67 -16.57 -4.89
N VAL A 169 -13.82 -16.21 -3.91
CA VAL A 169 -12.37 -16.43 -3.98
C VAL A 169 -12.05 -17.93 -3.93
N ARG A 170 -12.73 -18.69 -3.06
CA ARG A 170 -12.56 -20.15 -2.99
C ARG A 170 -12.95 -20.88 -4.28
N SER A 171 -13.91 -20.34 -5.04
CA SER A 171 -14.31 -20.95 -6.33
C SER A 171 -13.28 -20.76 -7.45
N ASP A 172 -12.35 -19.81 -7.31
CA ASP A 172 -11.22 -19.62 -8.23
C ASP A 172 -9.96 -20.40 -7.76
N GLU A 173 -9.98 -20.97 -6.54
CA GLU A 173 -8.88 -21.75 -5.94
C GLU A 173 -8.96 -23.26 -6.20
N GLU A 174 -9.91 -23.76 -7.00
CA GLU A 174 -9.82 -25.11 -7.58
C GLU A 174 -8.70 -25.14 -8.65
N LEU A 175 -7.46 -24.96 -8.21
CA LEU A 175 -6.28 -25.29 -8.98
C LEU A 175 -6.21 -26.82 -9.05
N PRO A 176 -6.29 -27.42 -10.25
CA PRO A 176 -6.17 -28.86 -10.37
C PRO A 176 -4.76 -29.30 -9.93
N ASP A 177 -4.70 -30.42 -9.20
CA ASP A 177 -3.53 -30.98 -8.48
C ASP A 177 -2.23 -31.18 -9.31
N HIS A 178 -2.19 -30.85 -10.61
CA HIS A 178 -1.10 -31.17 -11.52
C HIS A 178 0.02 -30.11 -11.61
N PHE A 179 0.20 -29.25 -10.60
CA PHE A 179 1.31 -28.29 -10.54
C PHE A 179 2.26 -28.49 -9.34
N ILE A 180 2.20 -29.65 -8.69
CA ILE A 180 3.27 -30.12 -7.80
C ILE A 180 3.85 -31.39 -8.40
N ASP A 181 4.84 -31.22 -9.28
CA ASP A 181 5.89 -32.20 -9.60
C ASP A 181 7.21 -31.44 -9.81
#